data_AF-A0A0D2WW62-F1
#
_entry.id   AF-A0A0D2WW62-F1
#
_cell.length_a   1.000
_cell.length_b   1.000
_cell.length_c   1.000
_cell.angle_alpha   90.00
_cell.angle_beta   90.00
_cell.angle_gamma   90.00
#
_symmetry.space_group_name_H-M   'P 1'
#
loop_
_entity.id
_entity.type
_entity.pdbx_description
1 polymer ?
#
loop_
_entity_poly.entity_id
_entity_poly.type
_entity_poly.pdbx_seq_one_letter_code
_entity_poly.pdbx_strand_id
1 'polypeptide(L)'
;MSAKALASELTEYQKHPVDGFDVSLVDDSNLYDWRIGIFGPPKTPYAGGYFKARVNFPKDYPYSPPSIRFETELWHPNIFKTGELCISILHPPGDDPMSGERPEERWNPTQNVRTILLSVISLLNEPNTSSPANIDASVMFMKNLTEYRRIVSAQVRASQEIARQEGVAIPTSVEEYTQRSRQQMERTKQDEEDAVDFENNYYDDDDDDDDGFDDGFDDYVVEDDDSALMDTDADEEENNNKTAQTQTQMAKPILLDSSDAPLKQTRSAALDLASKLSSVTHVDSRGDA
;
A
#
# COMPACT_ATOMS: atom_id res chain seq x y z
N MET A 1 0.36 19.95 -14.42
CA MET A 1 0.64 18.55 -14.05
C MET A 1 0.01 18.22 -12.71
N SER A 2 0.39 18.87 -11.60
CA SER A 2 -0.13 18.58 -10.25
C SER A 2 -1.66 18.68 -10.12
N ALA A 3 -2.29 19.76 -10.59
CA ALA A 3 -3.75 19.90 -10.51
C ALA A 3 -4.54 18.78 -11.23
N LYS A 4 -4.02 18.27 -12.37
CA LYS A 4 -4.65 17.16 -13.10
C LYS A 4 -4.53 15.85 -12.32
N ALA A 5 -3.38 15.60 -11.69
CA ALA A 5 -3.17 14.43 -10.84
C ALA A 5 -4.13 14.47 -9.64
N LEU A 6 -4.23 15.60 -8.92
CA LEU A 6 -5.12 15.77 -7.78
C LEU A 6 -6.61 15.60 -8.16
N ALA A 7 -7.03 16.17 -9.29
CA ALA A 7 -8.41 15.99 -9.77
C ALA A 7 -8.70 14.51 -10.11
N SER A 8 -7.74 13.81 -10.71
CA SER A 8 -7.86 12.38 -11.00
C SER A 8 -7.94 11.56 -9.72
N GLU A 9 -7.10 11.84 -8.72
CA GLU A 9 -7.11 11.14 -7.43
C GLU A 9 -8.37 11.40 -6.63
N LEU A 10 -8.91 12.62 -6.65
CA LEU A 10 -10.18 12.93 -6.01
C LEU A 10 -11.33 12.16 -6.66
N THR A 11 -11.35 12.11 -7.99
CA THR A 11 -12.34 11.33 -8.75
C THR A 11 -12.22 9.84 -8.44
N GLU A 12 -10.98 9.33 -8.36
CA GLU A 12 -10.72 7.93 -8.04
C GLU A 12 -11.17 7.58 -6.61
N TYR A 13 -10.90 8.46 -5.65
CA TYR A 13 -11.40 8.29 -4.28
C TYR A 13 -12.92 8.30 -4.21
N GLN A 14 -13.59 9.16 -4.97
CA GLN A 14 -15.07 9.20 -5.02
C GLN A 14 -15.66 7.91 -5.60
N LYS A 15 -14.99 7.29 -6.57
CA LYS A 15 -15.38 5.99 -7.13
C LYS A 15 -15.10 4.82 -6.17
N HIS A 16 -13.96 4.87 -5.50
CA HIS A 16 -13.45 3.82 -4.63
C HIS A 16 -13.05 4.38 -3.25
N PRO A 17 -14.02 4.79 -2.43
CA PRO A 17 -13.75 5.41 -1.15
C PRO A 17 -13.11 4.43 -0.17
N VAL A 18 -12.19 4.94 0.65
CA VAL A 18 -11.54 4.14 1.71
C VAL A 18 -12.46 4.10 2.93
N ASP A 19 -12.62 2.92 3.54
CA ASP A 19 -13.35 2.75 4.80
C ASP A 19 -12.75 3.62 5.91
N GLY A 20 -13.62 4.14 6.77
CA GLY A 20 -13.21 4.98 7.89
C GLY A 20 -12.80 6.41 7.52
N PHE A 21 -12.91 6.82 6.26
CA PHE A 21 -12.63 8.20 5.83
C PHE A 21 -13.82 8.86 5.14
N ASP A 22 -13.93 10.16 5.31
CA ASP A 22 -14.72 11.04 4.46
C ASP A 22 -13.79 12.12 3.91
N VAL A 23 -13.80 12.36 2.60
CA VAL A 23 -12.86 13.26 1.95
C VAL A 23 -13.62 14.25 1.09
N SER A 24 -13.35 15.53 1.33
CA SER A 24 -13.93 16.65 0.60
C SER A 24 -12.90 17.76 0.39
N LEU A 25 -13.18 18.69 -0.53
CA LEU A 25 -12.38 19.90 -0.65
C LEU A 25 -12.77 20.89 0.45
N VAL A 26 -11.79 21.67 0.93
CA VAL A 26 -12.09 22.79 1.82
C VAL A 26 -12.85 23.89 1.06
N ASP A 27 -12.45 24.12 -0.18
CA ASP A 27 -13.01 25.07 -1.14
C ASP A 27 -12.97 24.42 -2.53
N ASP A 28 -14.11 24.38 -3.23
CA ASP A 28 -14.24 23.77 -4.56
C ASP A 28 -13.31 24.41 -5.62
N SER A 29 -12.85 25.65 -5.37
CA SER A 29 -11.89 26.34 -6.23
C SER A 29 -10.43 25.96 -5.95
N ASN A 30 -10.14 25.29 -4.83
CA ASN A 30 -8.80 24.95 -4.39
C ASN A 30 -8.57 23.44 -4.25
N LEU A 31 -8.06 22.82 -5.31
CA LEU A 31 -7.69 21.40 -5.33
C LEU A 31 -6.52 21.01 -4.41
N TYR A 32 -5.83 21.97 -3.78
CA TYR A 32 -4.63 21.71 -2.96
C TYR A 32 -4.90 21.68 -1.46
N ASP A 33 -6.14 21.88 -1.01
CA ASP A 33 -6.52 21.84 0.42
C ASP A 33 -7.75 20.93 0.61
N TRP A 34 -7.53 19.75 1.17
CA TRP A 34 -8.57 18.74 1.36
C TRP A 34 -8.91 18.64 2.84
N ARG A 35 -10.20 18.50 3.14
CA ARG A 35 -10.72 18.16 4.46
C ARG A 35 -10.96 16.66 4.52
N ILE A 36 -10.50 16.04 5.60
CA ILE A 36 -10.67 14.63 5.85
C ILE A 36 -11.34 14.42 7.21
N GLY A 37 -12.48 13.75 7.20
CA GLY A 37 -13.09 13.15 8.38
C GLY A 37 -12.56 11.73 8.58
N ILE A 38 -12.13 11.40 9.78
CA ILE A 38 -11.52 10.12 10.13
C ILE A 38 -12.37 9.47 11.21
N PHE A 39 -13.01 8.37 10.89
CA PHE A 39 -13.72 7.56 11.86
C PHE A 39 -12.72 6.67 12.60
N GLY A 40 -12.79 6.65 13.92
CA GLY A 40 -11.88 5.88 14.73
C GLY A 40 -12.00 4.37 14.44
N PRO A 41 -10.89 3.68 14.10
CA PRO A 41 -10.96 2.26 13.75
C PRO A 41 -11.47 1.40 14.91
N PRO A 42 -12.26 0.34 14.62
CA PRO A 42 -12.74 -0.57 15.67
C PRO A 42 -11.57 -1.26 16.36
N LYS A 43 -11.76 -1.68 17.61
CA LYS A 43 -10.74 -2.34 18.45
C LYS A 43 -9.52 -1.45 18.80
N THR A 44 -9.56 -0.16 18.47
CA THR A 44 -8.58 0.84 18.94
C THR A 44 -9.19 1.71 20.04
N PRO A 45 -8.36 2.44 20.84
CA PRO A 45 -8.87 3.44 21.78
C PRO A 45 -9.69 4.56 21.12
N TYR A 46 -9.58 4.73 19.80
CA TYR A 46 -10.25 5.76 19.02
C TYR A 46 -11.65 5.36 18.55
N ALA A 47 -12.04 4.09 18.70
CA ALA A 47 -13.29 3.54 18.20
C ALA A 47 -14.50 4.41 18.59
N GLY A 48 -15.35 4.71 17.59
CA GLY A 48 -16.53 5.56 17.76
C GLY A 48 -16.23 7.06 17.84
N GLY A 49 -15.00 7.50 17.56
CA GLY A 49 -14.63 8.91 17.40
C GLY A 49 -14.74 9.41 15.96
N TYR A 50 -14.84 10.72 15.79
CA TYR A 50 -14.81 11.42 14.49
C TYR A 50 -13.79 12.55 14.51
N PHE A 51 -12.65 12.36 13.86
CA PHE A 51 -11.53 13.31 13.90
C PHE A 51 -11.39 14.02 12.58
N LYS A 52 -11.22 15.34 12.61
CA LYS A 52 -11.01 16.14 11.40
C LYS A 52 -9.53 16.39 11.19
N ALA A 53 -9.10 16.32 9.94
CA ALA A 53 -7.76 16.67 9.51
C ALA A 53 -7.82 17.44 8.18
N ARG A 54 -6.76 18.20 7.90
CA ARG A 54 -6.50 18.77 6.58
C ARG A 54 -5.31 18.12 5.93
N VAL A 55 -5.39 18.00 4.61
CA VAL A 55 -4.26 17.61 3.76
C VAL A 55 -3.94 18.76 2.83
N ASN A 56 -2.71 19.25 2.93
CA ASN A 56 -2.22 20.33 2.07
C ASN A 56 -1.20 19.78 1.09
N PHE A 57 -1.48 19.98 -0.20
CA PHE A 57 -0.66 19.48 -1.28
C PHE A 57 0.29 20.58 -1.78
N PRO A 58 1.58 20.25 -2.02
CA PRO A 58 2.50 21.20 -2.60
C PRO A 58 2.25 21.38 -4.10
N LYS A 59 2.78 22.46 -4.69
CA LYS A 59 2.54 22.79 -6.10
C LYS A 59 3.18 21.81 -7.07
N ASP A 60 4.24 21.14 -6.64
CA ASP A 60 5.00 20.11 -7.35
C ASP A 60 4.54 18.68 -7.04
N TYR A 61 3.39 18.49 -6.38
CA TYR A 61 2.81 17.16 -6.21
C TYR A 61 2.68 16.41 -7.56
N PRO A 62 3.03 15.11 -7.65
CA PRO A 62 3.41 14.19 -6.56
C PRO A 62 4.92 14.09 -6.29
N TYR A 63 5.75 15.02 -6.76
CA TYR A 63 7.20 14.95 -6.52
C TYR A 63 7.57 15.23 -5.06
N SER A 64 6.83 16.12 -4.40
CA SER A 64 6.92 16.37 -2.95
C SER A 64 5.68 15.85 -2.21
N PRO A 65 5.84 15.37 -0.96
CA PRO A 65 4.74 14.86 -0.17
C PRO A 65 3.76 15.97 0.25
N PRO A 66 2.47 15.64 0.45
CA PRO A 66 1.56 16.53 1.16
C PRO A 66 1.86 16.56 2.67
N SER A 67 1.31 17.54 3.38
CA SER A 67 1.30 17.59 4.84
C SER A 67 -0.09 17.27 5.39
N ILE A 68 -0.16 16.49 6.48
CA ILE A 68 -1.41 16.20 7.18
C ILE A 68 -1.40 16.84 8.57
N ARG A 69 -2.47 17.57 8.89
CA ARG A 69 -2.66 18.18 10.20
C ARG A 69 -4.06 17.91 10.74
N PHE A 70 -4.14 17.34 11.93
CA PHE A 70 -5.38 17.19 12.67
C PHE A 70 -5.88 18.54 13.17
N GLU A 71 -7.14 18.85 12.86
CA GLU A 71 -7.87 19.99 13.41
C GLU A 71 -8.48 19.64 14.78
N THR A 72 -8.90 18.39 14.95
CA THR A 72 -9.35 17.85 16.24
C THR A 72 -8.13 17.47 17.08
N GLU A 73 -8.09 17.89 18.34
CA GLU A 73 -7.01 17.49 19.25
C GLU A 73 -7.01 15.96 19.44
N LEU A 74 -5.86 15.33 19.20
CA LEU A 74 -5.70 13.89 19.27
C LEU A 74 -4.43 13.51 20.03
N TRP A 75 -4.61 12.78 21.14
CA TRP A 75 -3.51 12.26 21.94
C TRP A 75 -2.99 10.98 21.30
N HIS A 76 -1.85 11.08 20.60
CA HIS A 76 -1.27 9.99 19.82
C HIS A 76 0.27 10.05 19.81
N PRO A 77 1.01 8.92 19.89
CA PRO A 77 2.48 8.90 19.86
C PRO A 77 3.11 9.58 18.64
N ASN A 78 2.46 9.49 17.48
CA ASN A 78 2.94 10.02 16.20
C ASN A 78 2.25 11.30 15.72
N ILE A 79 1.50 11.99 16.59
CA ILE A 79 0.89 13.29 16.26
C ILE A 79 1.46 14.34 17.20
N PHE A 80 1.99 15.43 16.64
CA PHE A 80 2.51 16.56 17.41
C PHE A 80 1.38 17.28 18.15
N LYS A 81 1.72 18.03 19.22
CA LYS A 81 0.76 18.88 19.94
C LYS A 81 0.14 19.97 19.04
N THR A 82 0.80 20.30 17.92
CA THR A 82 0.31 21.22 16.87
C THR A 82 -0.75 20.59 15.96
N GLY A 83 -0.93 19.26 16.03
CA GLY A 83 -1.81 18.46 15.17
C GLY A 83 -1.10 17.83 13.97
N GLU A 84 0.15 18.18 13.70
CA GLU A 84 0.90 17.62 12.56
C GLU A 84 1.15 16.13 12.73
N LEU A 85 0.88 15.35 11.68
CA LEU A 85 1.11 13.92 11.65
C LEU A 85 2.55 13.60 11.22
N CYS A 86 3.23 12.74 11.96
CA CYS A 86 4.56 12.24 11.64
C CYS A 86 4.49 10.77 11.23
N ILE A 87 4.64 10.49 9.94
CA ILE A 87 4.75 9.14 9.37
C ILE A 87 5.75 9.14 8.21
N SER A 88 6.51 8.05 8.07
CA SER A 88 7.61 7.95 7.11
C SER A 88 7.19 8.25 5.67
N ILE A 89 5.98 7.83 5.26
CA ILE A 89 5.47 8.06 3.90
C ILE A 89 5.33 9.55 3.57
N LEU A 90 5.22 10.44 4.57
CA LEU A 90 5.16 11.90 4.37
C LEU A 90 6.54 12.56 4.49
N HIS A 91 7.60 11.80 4.78
CA HIS A 91 8.96 12.33 4.76
C HIS A 91 9.47 12.50 3.33
N PRO A 92 10.28 13.54 3.07
CA PRO A 92 10.84 13.80 1.74
C PRO A 92 11.55 12.58 1.14
N PRO A 93 11.57 12.45 -0.20
CA PRO A 93 12.26 11.37 -0.87
C PRO A 93 13.78 11.41 -0.59
N GLY A 94 14.40 10.22 -0.61
CA GLY A 94 15.85 10.06 -0.54
C GLY A 94 16.32 9.20 0.63
N ASP A 95 17.57 8.75 0.53
CA ASP A 95 18.25 7.99 1.56
C ASP A 95 18.64 8.92 2.71
N ASP A 96 18.09 8.64 3.90
CA ASP A 96 18.53 9.25 5.16
C ASP A 96 19.10 8.15 6.06
N PRO A 97 20.42 7.92 6.02
CA PRO A 97 21.09 6.88 6.79
C PRO A 97 20.89 6.99 8.30
N MET A 98 20.50 8.18 8.80
CA MET A 98 20.31 8.45 10.22
C MET A 98 18.87 8.18 10.67
N SER A 99 17.91 8.12 9.76
CA SER A 99 16.49 7.90 10.08
C SER A 99 16.17 6.44 10.42
N GLY A 100 16.93 5.49 9.86
CA GLY A 100 16.60 4.06 9.91
C GLY A 100 15.38 3.66 9.07
N GLU A 101 14.82 4.60 8.30
CA GLU A 101 13.68 4.37 7.40
C GLU A 101 14.18 3.84 6.05
N ARG A 102 13.42 2.91 5.46
CA ARG A 102 13.73 2.45 4.10
C ARG A 102 13.25 3.47 3.07
N PRO A 103 13.90 3.59 1.90
CA PRO A 103 13.45 4.48 0.84
C PRO A 103 12.03 4.17 0.36
N GLU A 104 11.65 2.89 0.40
CA GLU A 104 10.30 2.44 0.04
C GLU A 104 9.22 2.87 1.05
N GLU A 105 9.62 3.16 2.29
CA GLU A 105 8.74 3.64 3.37
C GLU A 105 8.59 5.16 3.35
N ARG A 106 9.40 5.86 2.56
CA ARG A 106 9.39 7.32 2.37
C ARG A 106 8.55 7.74 1.17
N TRP A 107 8.27 9.04 1.08
CA TRP A 107 7.55 9.58 -0.06
C TRP A 107 8.29 9.29 -1.36
N ASN A 108 7.53 8.88 -2.37
CA ASN A 108 8.00 8.81 -3.74
C ASN A 108 6.83 9.08 -4.68
N PRO A 109 7.05 9.50 -5.94
CA PRO A 109 5.98 9.92 -6.84
C PRO A 109 4.98 8.84 -7.26
N THR A 110 5.17 7.58 -6.86
CA THR A 110 4.19 6.50 -7.08
C THR A 110 3.16 6.40 -5.95
N GLN A 111 3.43 7.04 -4.81
CA GLN A 111 2.47 7.17 -3.71
C GLN A 111 1.33 8.11 -4.10
N ASN A 112 0.18 7.92 -3.47
CA ASN A 112 -1.04 8.67 -3.74
C ASN A 112 -1.85 8.87 -2.46
N VAL A 113 -2.92 9.65 -2.52
CA VAL A 113 -3.75 9.94 -1.33
C VAL A 113 -4.27 8.65 -0.70
N ARG A 114 -4.70 7.67 -1.50
CA ARG A 114 -5.21 6.39 -0.99
C ARG A 114 -4.17 5.65 -0.15
N THR A 115 -2.91 5.59 -0.59
CA THR A 115 -1.85 4.93 0.20
C THR A 115 -1.60 5.66 1.51
N ILE A 116 -1.63 6.99 1.52
CA ILE A 116 -1.50 7.79 2.74
C ILE A 116 -2.64 7.46 3.73
N LEU A 117 -3.89 7.42 3.29
CA LEU A 117 -5.05 7.13 4.16
C LEU A 117 -4.94 5.73 4.80
N LEU A 118 -4.51 4.74 4.02
CA LEU A 118 -4.27 3.39 4.55
C LEU A 118 -3.13 3.39 5.59
N SER A 119 -2.06 4.16 5.36
CA SER A 119 -0.99 4.34 6.36
C SER A 119 -1.48 5.01 7.64
N VAL A 120 -2.39 5.98 7.55
CA VAL A 120 -3.00 6.61 8.74
C VAL A 120 -3.80 5.61 9.57
N ILE A 121 -4.64 4.77 8.95
CA ILE A 121 -5.36 3.72 9.68
C ILE A 121 -4.39 2.76 10.35
N SER A 122 -3.37 2.31 9.61
CA SER A 122 -2.35 1.39 10.15
C SER A 122 -1.68 1.99 11.40
N LEU A 123 -1.31 3.26 11.34
CA LEU A 123 -0.70 3.97 12.46
C LEU A 123 -1.63 4.12 13.67
N LEU A 124 -2.92 4.39 13.44
CA LEU A 124 -3.92 4.48 14.53
C LEU A 124 -4.15 3.13 15.23
N ASN A 125 -3.97 2.02 14.51
CA ASN A 125 -4.02 0.67 15.09
C ASN A 125 -2.72 0.33 15.83
N GLU A 126 -1.58 0.62 15.22
CA GLU A 126 -0.24 0.27 15.71
C GLU A 126 0.67 1.51 15.67
N PRO A 127 0.70 2.33 16.74
CA PRO A 127 1.55 3.50 16.80
C PRO A 127 3.04 3.14 16.75
N ASN A 128 3.85 3.96 16.05
CA ASN A 128 5.30 3.82 16.07
C ASN A 128 5.88 4.48 17.33
N THR A 129 6.29 3.67 18.30
CA THR A 129 6.88 4.14 19.56
C THR A 129 8.40 4.34 19.50
N SER A 130 9.06 3.86 18.45
CA SER A 130 10.53 3.96 18.28
C SER A 130 10.96 5.37 17.89
N SER A 131 10.14 6.08 17.12
CA SER A 131 10.34 7.48 16.74
C SER A 131 9.04 8.29 16.93
N PRO A 132 8.67 8.60 18.20
CA PRO A 132 7.42 9.29 18.48
C PRO A 132 7.52 10.80 18.29
N ALA A 133 6.49 11.41 17.70
CA ALA A 133 6.30 12.86 17.65
C ALA A 133 5.90 13.44 19.02
N ASN A 134 5.17 12.64 19.82
CA ASN A 134 4.74 12.96 21.16
C ASN A 134 5.26 11.90 22.14
N ILE A 135 6.37 12.25 22.79
CA ILE A 135 7.07 11.37 23.75
C ILE A 135 6.16 11.01 24.92
N ASP A 136 5.40 11.98 25.45
CA ASP A 136 4.49 11.78 26.59
C ASP A 136 3.41 10.73 26.24
N ALA A 137 2.81 10.87 25.06
CA ALA A 137 1.81 9.92 24.55
C ALA A 137 2.41 8.53 24.31
N SER A 138 3.62 8.45 23.75
CA SER A 138 4.34 7.18 23.52
C SER A 138 4.65 6.44 24.82
N VAL A 139 5.24 7.15 25.80
CA VAL A 139 5.55 6.57 27.11
C VAL A 139 4.29 6.09 27.81
N MET A 140 3.20 6.88 27.75
CA MET A 140 1.93 6.50 28.33
C MET A 140 1.30 5.30 27.63
N PHE A 141 1.34 5.24 26.29
CA PHE A 141 0.85 4.10 25.52
C PHE A 141 1.57 2.80 25.91
N MET A 142 2.90 2.85 26.07
CA MET A 142 3.72 1.69 26.44
C MET A 142 3.57 1.27 27.92
N LYS A 143 3.54 2.24 28.84
CA LYS A 143 3.65 1.96 30.29
C LYS A 143 2.33 2.03 31.04
N ASN A 144 1.34 2.77 30.54
CA ASN A 144 0.07 2.99 31.22
C ASN A 144 -1.08 3.15 30.21
N LEU A 145 -1.41 2.04 29.54
CA LEU A 145 -2.48 1.99 28.54
C LEU A 145 -3.85 2.37 29.13
N THR A 146 -4.07 2.15 30.42
CA THR A 146 -5.32 2.52 31.11
C THR A 146 -5.51 4.04 31.12
N GLU A 147 -4.48 4.78 31.53
CA GLU A 147 -4.54 6.24 31.54
C GLU A 147 -4.57 6.81 30.11
N TYR A 148 -3.81 6.19 29.20
CA TYR A 148 -3.87 6.52 27.77
C TYR A 148 -5.30 6.44 27.23
N ARG A 149 -5.98 5.31 27.48
CA ARG A 149 -7.37 5.10 27.08
C ARG A 149 -8.31 6.09 27.74
N ARG A 150 -8.07 6.49 28.99
CA ARG A 150 -8.89 7.49 29.70
C ARG A 150 -8.85 8.84 28.99
N ILE A 151 -7.66 9.31 28.60
CA ILE A 151 -7.47 10.57 27.87
C ILE A 151 -8.14 10.50 26.50
N VAL A 152 -7.82 9.46 25.72
CA VAL A 152 -8.37 9.29 24.37
C VAL A 152 -9.90 9.16 24.42
N SER A 153 -10.46 8.47 25.40
CA SER A 153 -11.92 8.35 25.56
C SER A 153 -12.60 9.70 25.78
N ALA A 154 -11.94 10.64 26.47
CA ALA A 154 -12.47 11.99 26.63
C ALA A 154 -12.46 12.75 25.29
N GLN A 155 -11.40 12.59 24.49
CA GLN A 155 -11.30 13.17 23.14
C GLN A 155 -12.33 12.56 22.17
N VAL A 156 -12.55 11.25 22.23
CA VAL A 156 -13.60 10.55 21.46
C VAL A 156 -14.98 11.12 21.79
N ARG A 157 -15.31 11.32 23.06
CA ARG A 157 -16.60 11.92 23.45
C ARG A 157 -16.75 13.36 22.94
N ALA A 158 -15.68 14.16 23.02
CA ALA A 158 -15.70 15.51 22.47
C ALA A 158 -15.89 15.50 20.95
N SER A 159 -15.27 14.54 20.26
CA SER A 159 -15.33 14.43 18.80
C SER A 159 -16.69 13.92 18.31
N GLN A 160 -17.39 13.11 19.10
CA GLN A 160 -18.79 12.73 18.86
C GLN A 160 -19.74 13.94 18.85
N GLU A 161 -19.52 14.92 19.74
CA GLU A 161 -20.32 16.14 19.75
C GLU A 161 -20.09 16.99 18.49
N ILE A 162 -18.85 17.05 18.00
CA ILE A 162 -18.52 17.70 16.72
C ILE A 162 -19.29 17.02 15.57
N ALA A 163 -19.24 15.68 15.50
CA ALA A 163 -19.98 14.94 14.49
C ALA A 163 -21.50 15.22 14.55
N ARG A 164 -22.07 15.28 15.76
CA ARG A 164 -23.49 15.60 15.96
C ARG A 164 -23.85 17.00 15.45
N GLN A 165 -22.99 17.99 15.69
CA GLN A 165 -23.19 19.37 15.24
C GLN A 165 -23.11 19.49 13.71
N GLU A 166 -22.26 18.68 13.08
CA GLU A 166 -22.05 18.66 11.63
C GLU A 166 -23.00 17.68 10.90
N GLY A 167 -23.85 16.94 11.63
CA GLY A 167 -24.79 15.98 11.06
C GLY A 167 -24.12 14.72 10.51
N VAL A 168 -22.92 14.39 10.97
CA VAL A 168 -22.15 13.21 10.53
C VAL A 168 -22.54 11.99 11.37
N ALA A 169 -22.97 10.92 10.71
CA ALA A 169 -23.26 9.64 11.36
C ALA A 169 -21.95 8.85 11.57
N ILE A 170 -21.63 8.52 12.82
CA ILE A 170 -20.44 7.73 13.16
C ILE A 170 -20.79 6.25 13.10
N PRO A 171 -20.01 5.41 12.39
CA PRO A 171 -20.20 3.97 12.39
C PRO A 171 -19.92 3.40 13.79
N THR A 172 -20.86 2.62 14.31
CA THR A 172 -20.81 2.05 15.66
C THR A 172 -20.46 0.57 15.66
N SER A 173 -20.63 -0.11 14.53
CA SER A 173 -20.27 -1.51 14.36
C SER A 173 -19.10 -1.71 13.40
N VAL A 174 -18.46 -2.88 13.47
CA VAL A 174 -17.42 -3.28 12.53
C VAL A 174 -18.01 -3.44 11.13
N GLU A 175 -19.26 -3.96 11.01
CA GLU A 175 -19.91 -4.04 9.70
C GLU A 175 -20.08 -2.64 9.11
N GLU A 176 -20.62 -1.68 9.88
CA GLU A 176 -20.79 -0.29 9.45
C GLU A 176 -19.49 0.37 9.01
N TYR A 177 -18.42 0.15 9.76
CA TYR A 177 -17.10 0.69 9.44
C TYR A 177 -16.53 0.11 8.13
N THR A 178 -16.84 -1.15 7.80
CA THR A 178 -16.28 -1.88 6.65
C THR A 178 -17.23 -2.03 5.47
N GLN A 179 -18.35 -1.29 5.48
CA GLN A 179 -19.40 -1.40 4.47
C GLN A 179 -18.87 -1.18 3.04
N ARG A 180 -17.99 -0.19 2.84
CA ARG A 180 -17.58 0.19 1.47
C ARG A 180 -16.66 -0.86 0.86
N SER A 181 -15.69 -1.38 1.63
CA SER A 181 -14.85 -2.48 1.15
C SER A 181 -15.66 -3.73 0.82
N ARG A 182 -16.69 -4.06 1.62
CA ARG A 182 -17.54 -5.23 1.38
C ARG A 182 -18.33 -5.09 0.07
N GLN A 183 -19.00 -3.95 -0.12
CA GLN A 183 -19.76 -3.66 -1.35
C GLN A 183 -18.86 -3.71 -2.59
N GLN A 184 -17.63 -3.25 -2.48
CA GLN A 184 -16.66 -3.33 -3.58
C GLN A 184 -16.30 -4.79 -3.92
N MET A 185 -16.05 -5.64 -2.91
CA MET A 185 -15.78 -7.06 -3.13
C MET A 185 -16.98 -7.80 -3.72
N GLU A 186 -18.20 -7.49 -3.28
CA GLU A 186 -19.43 -8.08 -3.82
C GLU A 186 -19.64 -7.70 -5.29
N ARG A 187 -19.37 -6.44 -5.66
CA ARG A 187 -19.43 -5.98 -7.07
C ARG A 187 -18.40 -6.68 -7.94
N THR A 188 -17.14 -6.77 -7.50
CA THR A 188 -16.10 -7.44 -8.29
C THR A 188 -16.42 -8.92 -8.51
N LYS A 189 -16.97 -9.61 -7.49
CA LYS A 189 -17.44 -11.00 -7.66
C LYS A 189 -18.54 -11.11 -8.70
N GLN A 190 -19.50 -10.18 -8.69
CA GLN A 190 -20.56 -10.17 -9.69
C GLN A 190 -20.01 -9.94 -11.11
N ASP A 191 -19.09 -8.98 -11.28
CA ASP A 191 -18.47 -8.69 -12.58
C ASP A 191 -17.64 -9.89 -13.11
N GLU A 192 -16.97 -10.63 -12.22
CA GLU A 192 -16.26 -11.87 -12.54
C GLU A 192 -17.24 -13.00 -12.92
N GLU A 193 -18.34 -13.17 -12.19
CA GLU A 193 -19.37 -14.17 -12.49
C GLU A 193 -20.05 -13.88 -13.85
N ASP A 194 -20.38 -12.62 -14.14
CA ASP A 194 -21.00 -12.20 -15.41
C ASP A 194 -20.01 -12.38 -16.60
N ALA A 195 -18.71 -12.20 -16.38
CA ALA A 195 -17.69 -12.44 -17.40
C ALA A 195 -17.54 -13.93 -17.74
N VAL A 196 -17.66 -14.82 -16.76
CA VAL A 196 -17.60 -16.29 -16.94
C VAL A 196 -18.87 -16.81 -17.63
N ASP A 197 -20.03 -16.22 -17.35
CA ASP A 197 -21.30 -16.59 -18.01
C ASP A 197 -21.31 -16.21 -19.50
N PHE A 198 -20.63 -15.12 -19.88
CA PHE A 198 -20.44 -14.73 -21.28
C PHE A 198 -19.53 -15.69 -22.05
N GLU A 199 -18.48 -16.22 -21.42
CA GLU A 199 -17.50 -17.12 -22.06
C GLU A 199 -18.05 -18.55 -22.23
N ASN A 200 -18.90 -19.02 -21.31
CA ASN A 200 -19.54 -20.34 -21.41
C ASN A 200 -20.65 -20.43 -22.48
N ASN A 201 -21.13 -19.30 -23.01
CA ASN A 201 -22.21 -19.26 -23.99
C ASN A 201 -21.70 -19.25 -25.45
N TYR A 202 -20.40 -19.48 -25.69
CA TYR A 202 -19.77 -19.45 -27.02
C TYR A 202 -19.41 -20.86 -27.56
N TYR A 203 -19.64 -21.93 -26.80
CA TYR A 203 -19.30 -23.31 -27.18
C TYR A 203 -20.52 -24.22 -27.40
N ASP A 204 -21.70 -23.66 -27.66
CA ASP A 204 -22.94 -24.44 -27.78
C ASP A 204 -23.73 -24.12 -29.07
N ASP A 205 -23.01 -23.93 -30.19
CA ASP A 205 -23.59 -23.94 -31.54
C ASP A 205 -22.46 -24.33 -32.52
N ASP A 206 -22.34 -25.63 -32.82
CA ASP A 206 -21.88 -26.18 -34.11
C ASP A 206 -21.89 -27.73 -34.03
N ASP A 207 -23.08 -28.32 -33.94
CA ASP A 207 -23.32 -29.73 -34.28
C ASP A 207 -24.65 -29.79 -35.04
N ASP A 208 -24.58 -29.66 -36.37
CA ASP A 208 -25.40 -30.40 -37.34
C ASP A 208 -25.16 -29.80 -38.74
N ASP A 209 -24.34 -30.46 -39.56
CA ASP A 209 -24.77 -30.89 -40.90
C ASP A 209 -23.72 -31.85 -41.52
N ASP A 210 -24.15 -33.11 -41.57
CA ASP A 210 -23.62 -34.23 -42.35
C ASP A 210 -23.75 -33.96 -43.85
N ASP A 211 -22.65 -34.03 -44.60
CA ASP A 211 -22.67 -34.26 -46.05
C ASP A 211 -21.42 -35.06 -46.46
N GLY A 212 -21.61 -36.37 -46.58
CA GLY A 212 -20.60 -37.28 -47.11
C GLY A 212 -20.24 -36.99 -48.58
N PHE A 213 -18.95 -37.09 -48.90
CA PHE A 213 -18.50 -37.36 -50.26
C PHE A 213 -17.28 -38.28 -50.28
N ASP A 214 -17.36 -39.22 -51.22
CA ASP A 214 -16.60 -40.46 -51.37
C ASP A 214 -15.45 -40.31 -52.38
N ASP A 215 -14.41 -41.12 -52.14
CA ASP A 215 -13.34 -41.62 -53.01
C ASP A 215 -12.40 -40.70 -53.84
N GLY A 216 -11.08 -40.91 -53.62
CA GLY A 216 -10.01 -40.37 -54.45
C GLY A 216 -8.59 -40.84 -54.06
N PHE A 217 -8.28 -42.08 -54.44
CA PHE A 217 -7.03 -42.85 -54.35
C PHE A 217 -5.74 -42.21 -54.96
N ASP A 218 -4.59 -42.87 -54.69
CA ASP A 218 -3.17 -42.68 -55.10
C ASP A 218 -2.31 -41.78 -54.18
N ASP A 219 -1.47 -42.32 -53.28
CA ASP A 219 -0.27 -43.19 -53.44
C ASP A 219 0.85 -42.58 -54.29
N TYR A 220 1.88 -42.04 -53.63
CA TYR A 220 3.29 -42.20 -54.03
C TYR A 220 4.21 -42.14 -52.81
N VAL A 221 4.87 -43.27 -52.58
CA VAL A 221 6.03 -43.50 -51.72
C VAL A 221 7.33 -43.05 -52.41
N VAL A 222 8.40 -42.87 -51.62
CA VAL A 222 9.86 -43.11 -51.84
C VAL A 222 10.62 -41.98 -51.12
N GLU A 223 11.02 -42.19 -49.85
CA GLU A 223 12.30 -42.76 -49.38
C GLU A 223 13.51 -41.83 -49.61
N ASP A 224 14.17 -41.40 -48.54
CA ASP A 224 15.45 -42.02 -48.16
C ASP A 224 15.99 -41.49 -46.82
N ASP A 225 16.49 -42.46 -46.07
CA ASP A 225 17.05 -42.42 -44.73
C ASP A 225 18.57 -42.21 -44.76
N ASP A 226 19.10 -41.94 -43.58
CA ASP A 226 20.43 -42.33 -43.09
C ASP A 226 21.68 -41.43 -43.26
N SER A 227 21.97 -40.75 -42.14
CA SER A 227 23.17 -40.85 -41.29
C SER A 227 24.60 -40.83 -41.92
N ALA A 228 25.42 -39.86 -41.45
CA ALA A 228 26.87 -40.04 -41.32
C ALA A 228 27.49 -39.08 -40.29
N LEU A 229 28.18 -39.68 -39.32
CA LEU A 229 29.12 -39.09 -38.36
C LEU A 229 30.41 -38.60 -39.07
N MET A 230 31.07 -37.56 -38.54
CA MET A 230 32.51 -37.59 -38.18
C MET A 230 32.93 -36.30 -37.45
N ASP A 231 33.60 -36.52 -36.31
CA ASP A 231 34.37 -35.55 -35.50
C ASP A 231 35.56 -34.94 -36.26
N THR A 232 36.01 -33.77 -35.81
CA THR A 232 37.42 -33.50 -35.42
C THR A 232 37.52 -32.19 -34.61
N ASP A 233 38.01 -32.32 -33.37
CA ASP A 233 39.08 -31.57 -32.67
C ASP A 233 39.20 -30.04 -32.90
N ALA A 234 39.11 -29.17 -31.88
CA ALA A 234 40.02 -28.89 -30.75
C ALA A 234 40.68 -27.51 -30.96
N ASP A 235 40.50 -26.59 -30.01
CA ASP A 235 41.62 -26.01 -29.24
C ASP A 235 41.11 -24.88 -28.31
N GLU A 236 41.64 -24.95 -27.10
CA GLU A 236 41.54 -24.02 -25.99
C GLU A 236 42.22 -22.67 -26.34
N GLU A 237 41.76 -21.55 -25.77
CA GLU A 237 42.68 -20.76 -24.95
C GLU A 237 41.99 -19.72 -24.07
N GLU A 238 42.57 -19.63 -22.89
CA GLU A 238 42.34 -18.81 -21.73
C GLU A 238 42.65 -17.32 -22.02
N ASN A 239 41.95 -16.39 -21.37
CA ASN A 239 42.66 -15.21 -20.83
C ASN A 239 41.89 -14.51 -19.71
N ASN A 240 42.33 -14.82 -18.49
CA ASN A 240 42.31 -13.91 -17.36
C ASN A 240 43.18 -12.67 -17.67
N ASN A 241 42.74 -11.48 -17.29
CA ASN A 241 43.71 -10.53 -16.75
C ASN A 241 43.16 -9.57 -15.69
N LYS A 242 44.08 -9.25 -14.79
CA LYS A 242 43.91 -8.87 -13.39
C LYS A 242 44.48 -7.47 -13.18
N THR A 243 43.90 -6.75 -12.21
CA THR A 243 44.57 -5.84 -11.26
C THR A 243 44.98 -4.42 -11.70
N ALA A 244 44.52 -3.43 -10.93
CA ALA A 244 45.40 -2.40 -10.36
C ALA A 244 44.84 -1.94 -9.00
N GLN A 245 45.65 -2.15 -7.96
CA GLN A 245 45.50 -1.60 -6.61
C GLN A 245 45.99 -0.15 -6.58
N THR A 246 45.44 0.67 -5.68
CA THR A 246 46.24 1.70 -5.01
C THR A 246 45.80 1.83 -3.56
N GLN A 247 46.76 1.62 -2.66
CA GLN A 247 46.67 1.80 -1.22
C GLN A 247 46.65 3.29 -0.85
N THR A 248 45.98 3.66 0.25
CA THR A 248 46.51 4.64 1.22
C THR A 248 45.99 4.31 2.63
N GLN A 249 46.92 4.45 3.58
CA GLN A 249 47.00 4.08 5.00
C GLN A 249 45.92 4.70 5.91
N MET A 250 45.28 3.92 6.80
CA MET A 250 45.59 3.63 8.23
C MET A 250 45.39 4.78 9.24
N ALA A 251 44.36 4.65 10.07
CA ALA A 251 44.38 4.96 11.50
C ALA A 251 43.42 4.01 12.25
N LYS A 252 43.87 3.48 13.38
CA LYS A 252 43.25 2.42 14.22
C LYS A 252 42.89 3.01 15.62
N PRO A 253 42.19 2.29 16.53
CA PRO A 253 40.90 2.70 17.07
C PRO A 253 40.92 3.01 18.58
N ILE A 254 39.78 3.50 19.12
CA ILE A 254 39.50 3.52 20.56
C ILE A 254 38.28 2.62 20.82
N LEU A 255 38.51 1.65 21.71
CA LEU A 255 37.60 0.61 22.16
C LEU A 255 36.77 1.15 23.33
N LEU A 256 35.43 1.06 23.28
CA LEU A 256 34.62 0.97 24.49
C LEU A 256 33.53 -0.09 24.32
N ASP A 257 33.64 -1.00 25.28
CA ASP A 257 32.91 -2.19 25.69
C ASP A 257 31.42 -2.35 25.32
N SER A 258 31.07 -3.61 25.12
CA SER A 258 29.81 -4.19 24.69
C SER A 258 29.07 -4.76 25.89
N SER A 259 27.79 -4.43 26.07
CA SER A 259 26.85 -5.36 26.72
C SER A 259 25.40 -5.13 26.27
N ASP A 260 24.97 -6.04 25.42
CA ASP A 260 23.65 -6.70 25.35
C ASP A 260 22.35 -5.89 25.34
N ALA A 261 21.78 -5.76 24.13
CA ALA A 261 20.34 -5.78 23.90
C ALA A 261 20.02 -6.55 22.61
N PRO A 262 19.24 -7.65 22.62
CA PRO A 262 18.81 -8.28 21.39
C PRO A 262 17.57 -7.56 20.82
N LEU A 263 17.83 -6.80 19.76
CA LEU A 263 16.85 -6.39 18.75
C LEU A 263 16.16 -7.63 18.14
N LYS A 264 14.84 -7.71 18.29
CA LYS A 264 13.98 -8.53 17.41
C LYS A 264 12.71 -7.77 17.04
N GLN A 265 12.79 -7.17 15.85
CA GLN A 265 11.88 -7.44 14.73
C GLN A 265 10.38 -7.18 14.95
N THR A 266 9.92 -5.97 14.62
CA THR A 266 8.52 -5.72 14.23
C THR A 266 8.53 -5.15 12.83
N ARG A 267 8.27 -6.04 11.86
CA ARG A 267 8.22 -5.75 10.43
C ARG A 267 6.94 -4.99 10.06
N SER A 268 7.11 -4.03 9.17
CA SER A 268 6.11 -3.21 8.47
C SER A 268 4.84 -3.98 8.08
N ALA A 269 3.76 -3.78 8.85
CA ALA A 269 2.42 -4.31 8.55
C ALA A 269 1.77 -3.61 7.34
N ALA A 270 2.21 -2.39 6.99
CA ALA A 270 1.65 -1.61 5.87
C ALA A 270 2.17 -2.08 4.49
N LEU A 271 3.45 -2.47 4.40
CA LEU A 271 4.01 -2.97 3.14
C LEU A 271 3.58 -4.42 2.84
N ASP A 272 3.35 -5.24 3.88
CA ASP A 272 2.94 -6.64 3.71
C ASP A 272 1.49 -6.76 3.17
N LEU A 273 0.62 -5.78 3.48
CA LEU A 273 -0.74 -5.73 2.92
C LEU A 273 -0.75 -5.30 1.45
N ALA A 274 0.11 -4.35 1.07
CA ALA A 274 0.25 -3.89 -0.32
C ALA A 274 0.89 -4.96 -1.22
N SER A 275 1.89 -5.69 -0.70
CA SER A 275 2.54 -6.78 -1.43
C SER A 275 1.61 -7.98 -1.67
N LYS A 276 0.75 -8.32 -0.71
CA LYS A 276 -0.22 -9.43 -0.84
C LYS A 276 -1.36 -9.14 -1.82
N LEU A 277 -1.70 -7.88 -2.02
CA LEU A 277 -2.71 -7.47 -3.02
C LEU A 277 -2.12 -7.39 -4.45
N SER A 278 -0.79 -7.27 -4.59
CA SER A 278 -0.12 -7.27 -5.89
C SER A 278 0.21 -8.67 -6.44
N SER A 279 0.19 -9.71 -5.60
CA SER A 279 0.59 -11.08 -5.99
C SER A 279 -0.55 -11.99 -6.42
N VAL A 280 -1.80 -11.51 -6.41
CA VAL A 280 -2.99 -12.30 -6.80
C VAL A 280 -3.26 -12.26 -8.31
N THR A 281 -2.54 -11.44 -9.09
CA THR A 281 -2.77 -11.28 -10.54
C THR A 281 -1.83 -12.09 -11.44
N HIS A 282 -1.19 -13.16 -10.94
CA HIS A 282 -0.38 -14.07 -11.77
C HIS A 282 -0.44 -15.52 -11.27
N VAL A 283 -1.42 -16.27 -11.78
CA VAL A 283 -1.36 -17.73 -11.92
C VAL A 283 -1.73 -17.98 -13.39
N ASP A 284 -0.76 -17.85 -14.29
CA ASP A 284 0.11 -18.91 -14.82
C ASP A 284 -0.70 -20.01 -15.54
N SER A 285 -1.01 -19.69 -16.79
CA SER A 285 -1.33 -20.61 -17.87
C SER A 285 -0.09 -21.44 -18.22
N ARG A 286 -0.07 -22.71 -17.82
CA ARG A 286 0.77 -23.76 -18.42
C ARG A 286 0.21 -25.14 -18.07
N GLY A 287 -0.38 -25.78 -19.07
CA GLY A 287 -0.59 -27.23 -19.07
C GLY A 287 0.74 -27.96 -19.25
N ASP A 288 0.78 -29.22 -18.83
CA ASP A 288 1.02 -30.33 -19.75
C ASP A 288 0.99 -31.69 -19.03
N ALA A 289 0.54 -32.67 -19.82
CA ALA A 289 0.66 -34.13 -19.73
C ALA A 289 -0.32 -34.91 -18.82
#